data_AF-A0A0S2FH87-F1
#
_entry.id   AF-A0A0S2FH87-F1
#
_cell.length_a   1.000
_cell.length_b   1.000
_cell.length_c   1.000
_cell.angle_alpha   90.00
_cell.angle_beta   90.00
_cell.angle_gamma   90.00
#
_symmetry.space_group_name_H-M   'P 1'
#
loop_
_entity.id
_entity.type
_entity.pdbx_description
1 polymer ?
#
loop_
_entity_poly.entity_id
_entity_poly.type
_entity_poly.pdbx_seq_one_letter_code
_entity_poly.pdbx_strand_id
1 'polypeptide(L)'
;MNYRHAAFYRDGTRFEDYAPAIYLGITAQIENPGLVFDDVVPELEARYQQICSGSTLSWAQAACAAEAAWTRARMISGAARAAFESELARRRAA
;
A
#
# COMPACT_ATOMS: atom_id res chain seq x y z
N MET A 1 10.03 -5.94 -1.19
CA MET A 1 10.17 -4.50 -0.87
C MET A 1 11.27 -4.40 0.17
N ASN A 2 12.40 -3.75 -0.14
CA ASN A 2 13.49 -3.63 0.82
C ASN A 2 13.26 -2.38 1.68
N TYR A 3 12.70 -2.55 2.89
CA TYR A 3 12.20 -1.43 3.70
C TYR A 3 13.32 -0.50 4.21
N ARG A 4 14.54 -1.01 4.40
CA ARG A 4 15.68 -0.22 4.90
C ARG A 4 16.20 0.82 3.91
N HIS A 5 15.84 0.70 2.63
CA HIS A 5 16.19 1.67 1.59
C HIS A 5 14.97 2.46 1.10
N ALA A 6 13.83 2.30 1.76
CA ALA A 6 12.64 3.06 1.40
C ALA A 6 12.77 4.51 1.87
N ALA A 7 12.23 5.46 1.12
CA ALA A 7 12.30 6.88 1.42
C ALA A 7 11.66 7.26 2.78
N PHE A 8 10.82 6.38 3.33
CA PHE A 8 10.16 6.54 4.62
C PHE A 8 10.91 5.88 5.80
N TYR A 9 12.06 5.25 5.54
CA TYR A 9 12.86 4.61 6.57
C TYR A 9 13.43 5.65 7.55
N ARG A 10 13.43 5.30 8.84
CA ARG A 10 14.00 6.12 9.92
C ARG A 10 14.95 5.27 10.75
N ASP A 11 16.10 5.82 11.11
CA ASP A 11 17.05 5.12 11.97
C ASP A 11 16.44 4.75 13.33
N GLY A 12 16.78 3.56 13.83
CA GLY A 12 16.27 3.04 15.10
C GLY A 12 14.89 2.39 15.04
N THR A 13 14.20 2.42 13.89
CA THR A 13 12.91 1.75 13.70
C THR A 13 13.09 0.34 13.13
N ARG A 14 12.18 -0.55 13.51
CA ARG A 14 12.16 -1.93 13.04
C ARG A 14 11.08 -2.14 11.98
N PHE A 15 11.15 -3.25 11.27
CA PHE A 15 10.13 -3.59 10.28
C PHE A 15 8.73 -3.68 10.90
N GLU A 16 8.64 -4.22 12.12
CA GLU A 16 7.39 -4.42 12.85
C GLU A 16 6.65 -3.10 13.12
N ASP A 17 7.38 -1.98 13.23
CA ASP A 17 6.79 -0.66 13.41
C ASP A 17 6.03 -0.17 12.16
N TYR A 18 6.47 -0.59 10.97
CA TYR A 18 5.86 -0.21 9.69
C TYR A 18 4.81 -1.22 9.21
N ALA A 19 4.84 -2.45 9.73
CA ALA A 19 3.98 -3.53 9.27
C ALA A 19 2.47 -3.17 9.29
N PRO A 20 1.91 -2.49 10.31
CA PRO A 20 0.50 -2.10 10.31
C PRO A 20 0.15 -1.13 9.18
N ALA A 21 1.00 -0.12 8.92
CA ALA A 21 0.77 0.84 7.85
C ALA A 21 0.91 0.21 6.45
N ILE A 22 1.90 -0.67 6.26
CA ILE A 22 2.07 -1.42 5.01
C ILE A 22 0.84 -2.30 4.74
N TYR A 23 0.36 -3.02 5.76
CA TYR A 23 -0.85 -3.84 5.65
C TYR A 23 -2.06 -3.00 5.23
N LEU A 24 -2.29 -1.86 5.89
CA LEU A 24 -3.39 -0.95 5.56
C LEU A 24 -3.30 -0.41 4.13
N GLY A 25 -2.11 0.01 3.68
CA GLY A 25 -1.93 0.52 2.32
C GLY A 25 -2.26 -0.52 1.24
N ILE A 26 -1.88 -1.79 1.45
CA ILE A 26 -2.21 -2.89 0.53
C ILE A 26 -3.72 -3.14 0.52
N THR A 27 -4.30 -3.34 1.69
CA THR A 27 -5.73 -3.71 1.83
C THR A 27 -6.63 -2.61 1.28
N ALA A 28 -6.35 -1.34 1.61
CA ALA A 28 -7.15 -0.23 1.13
C ALA A 28 -7.10 -0.09 -0.40
N GLN A 29 -5.96 -0.38 -1.04
CA GLN A 29 -5.86 -0.35 -2.51
C GLN A 29 -6.74 -1.43 -3.14
N ILE A 30 -6.75 -2.63 -2.56
CA ILE A 30 -7.57 -3.75 -3.04
C ILE A 30 -9.05 -3.44 -2.88
N GLU A 31 -9.45 -2.84 -1.75
CA GLU A 31 -10.82 -2.44 -1.44
C GLU A 31 -11.28 -1.27 -2.34
N ASN A 32 -10.38 -0.35 -2.67
CA ASN A 32 -10.70 0.91 -3.35
C ASN A 32 -9.81 1.17 -4.59
N PRO A 33 -9.81 0.29 -5.60
CA PRO A 33 -8.86 0.37 -6.72
C PRO A 33 -9.05 1.61 -7.62
N GLY A 34 -10.21 2.27 -7.54
CA GLY A 34 -10.55 3.46 -8.33
C GLY A 34 -10.23 4.80 -7.65
N LEU A 35 -9.87 4.79 -6.37
CA LEU A 35 -9.60 6.02 -5.61
C LEU A 35 -8.12 6.42 -5.68
N VAL A 36 -7.84 7.67 -5.29
CA VAL A 36 -6.47 8.10 -4.99
C VAL A 36 -6.17 7.90 -3.51
N PHE A 37 -4.89 7.85 -3.14
CA PHE A 37 -4.48 7.58 -1.76
C PHE A 37 -5.06 8.62 -0.79
N ASP A 38 -5.05 9.89 -1.16
CA ASP A 38 -5.55 10.99 -0.32
C ASP A 38 -7.03 10.81 0.08
N ASP A 39 -7.84 10.18 -0.76
CA ASP A 39 -9.27 9.95 -0.48
C ASP A 39 -9.47 8.96 0.69
N VAL A 40 -8.53 8.03 0.88
CA VAL A 40 -8.61 6.98 1.91
C VAL A 40 -7.79 7.31 3.16
N VAL A 41 -6.96 8.36 3.13
CA VAL A 41 -6.09 8.75 4.27
C VAL A 41 -6.86 8.90 5.59
N PRO A 42 -8.03 9.57 5.65
CA PRO A 42 -8.75 9.73 6.93
C PRO A 42 -9.21 8.40 7.53
N GLU A 43 -9.65 7.46 6.68
CA GLU A 43 -10.05 6.13 7.12
C GLU A 43 -8.84 5.30 7.56
N LEU A 44 -7.74 5.38 6.80
CA LEU A 44 -6.52 4.66 7.13
C LEU A 44 -5.92 5.14 8.45
N GLU A 45 -5.96 6.44 8.73
CA GLU A 45 -5.54 6.99 10.02
C GLU A 45 -6.36 6.38 11.17
N ALA A 46 -7.69 6.38 11.05
CA ALA A 46 -8.57 5.82 12.07
C ALA A 46 -8.31 4.32 12.28
N ARG A 47 -8.18 3.54 11.20
CA ARG A 47 -7.85 2.11 11.26
C ARG A 47 -6.46 1.88 11.85
N TYR A 48 -5.48 2.71 11.53
CA TYR A 48 -4.11 2.59 12.06
C TYR A 48 -4.11 2.70 13.58
N GLN A 49 -4.82 3.67 14.16
CA GLN A 49 -4.91 3.82 15.62
C GLN A 49 -5.45 2.57 16.34
N GLN A 50 -6.24 1.74 15.65
CA GLN A 50 -6.79 0.50 16.21
C GLN A 50 -5.79 -0.66 16.17
N ILE A 51 -4.96 -0.73 15.12
CA ILE A 51 -4.12 -1.90 14.84
C ILE A 51 -2.63 -1.68 15.12
N CYS A 52 -2.20 -0.43 15.33
CA CYS A 52 -0.79 -0.11 15.53
C CYS A 52 -0.25 -0.48 16.92
N SER A 53 -1.02 -1.17 17.76
CA SER A 53 -0.61 -1.57 19.11
C SER A 53 0.75 -2.27 19.08
N GLY A 54 1.76 -1.64 19.68
CA GLY A 54 3.15 -2.12 19.71
C GLY A 54 4.09 -1.48 18.68
N SER A 55 3.57 -0.71 17.72
CA SER A 55 4.39 0.16 16.86
C SER A 55 4.83 1.40 17.63
N THR A 56 6.08 1.81 17.42
CA THR A 56 6.64 3.06 17.94
C THR A 56 6.33 4.27 17.05
N LEU A 57 5.69 4.07 15.89
CA LEU A 57 5.42 5.12 14.91
C LEU A 57 4.00 5.67 15.02
N SER A 58 3.89 7.00 15.01
CA SER A 58 2.62 7.70 14.81
C SER A 58 2.14 7.56 13.36
N TRP A 59 0.86 7.83 13.12
CA TRP A 59 0.31 7.85 11.76
C TRP A 59 1.10 8.77 10.83
N ALA A 60 1.43 9.99 11.28
CA ALA A 60 2.22 10.95 10.49
C ALA A 60 3.61 10.40 10.09
N GLN A 61 4.19 9.50 10.88
CA GLN A 61 5.47 8.86 10.56
C GLN A 61 5.30 7.62 9.67
N ALA A 62 4.18 6.90 9.81
CA ALA A 62 3.91 5.64 9.12
C ALA A 62 3.14 5.80 7.79
N ALA A 63 2.48 6.95 7.56
CA ALA A 63 1.66 7.22 6.39
C ALA A 63 2.42 7.02 5.06
N CYS A 64 3.69 7.45 5.00
CA CYS A 64 4.51 7.25 3.80
C CYS A 64 4.74 5.75 3.49
N ALA A 65 4.76 4.88 4.50
CA ALA A 65 4.86 3.43 4.29
C ALA A 65 3.54 2.87 3.74
N ALA A 66 2.39 3.36 4.23
CA ALA A 66 1.08 3.02 3.69
C ALA A 66 0.94 3.47 2.23
N GLU A 67 1.34 4.69 1.90
CA GLU A 67 1.29 5.24 0.53
C GLU A 67 2.18 4.45 -0.43
N ALA A 68 3.40 4.12 -0.02
CA ALA A 68 4.30 3.30 -0.83
C ALA A 68 3.72 1.90 -1.09
N ALA A 69 3.10 1.30 -0.08
CA ALA A 69 2.45 0.00 -0.18
C ALA A 69 1.22 0.05 -1.09
N TRP A 70 0.36 1.07 -0.95
CA TRP A 70 -0.77 1.36 -1.82
C TRP A 70 -0.33 1.51 -3.28
N THR A 71 0.67 2.36 -3.53
CA THR A 71 1.19 2.63 -4.87
C THR A 71 1.71 1.35 -5.51
N ARG A 72 2.42 0.53 -4.73
CA ARG A 72 2.90 -0.77 -5.21
C ARG A 72 1.75 -1.74 -5.53
N ALA A 73 0.75 -1.84 -4.67
CA ALA A 73 -0.43 -2.68 -4.91
C ALA A 73 -1.16 -2.23 -6.19
N ARG A 74 -1.34 -0.92 -6.38
CA ARG A 74 -1.96 -0.34 -7.59
C ARG A 74 -1.18 -0.69 -8.86
N MET A 75 0.15 -0.58 -8.84
CA MET A 75 1.00 -0.96 -9.98
C MET A 75 0.86 -2.44 -10.34
N ILE A 76 0.87 -3.33 -9.33
CA ILE A 76 0.74 -4.77 -9.54
C ILE A 76 -0.65 -5.10 -10.12
N SER A 77 -1.71 -4.58 -9.52
CA SER A 77 -3.09 -4.78 -9.97
C SER A 77 -3.31 -4.26 -11.40
N GLY A 78 -2.75 -3.08 -11.71
CA GLY A 78 -2.80 -2.50 -13.06
C GLY A 78 -2.04 -3.35 -14.09
N ALA A 79 -0.83 -3.81 -13.76
CA ALA A 79 -0.04 -4.67 -14.64
C ALA A 79 -0.73 -6.01 -14.91
N ALA A 80 -1.30 -6.64 -13.87
CA ALA A 80 -2.06 -7.88 -14.01
C ALA A 80 -3.28 -7.71 -14.92
N ARG A 81 -4.01 -6.60 -14.76
CA ARG A 81 -5.15 -6.28 -15.61
C ARG A 81 -4.75 -6.09 -17.07
N ALA A 82 -3.71 -5.30 -17.34
CA ALA A 82 -3.22 -5.05 -18.69
C ALA A 82 -2.75 -6.34 -19.38
N ALA A 83 -2.06 -7.23 -18.65
CA ALA A 83 -1.62 -8.52 -19.15
C ALA A 83 -2.81 -9.41 -19.54
N PHE A 84 -3.85 -9.46 -18.70
CA PHE A 84 -5.06 -10.22 -18.97
C PHE A 84 -5.82 -9.69 -20.20
N GLU A 85 -6.00 -8.38 -20.30
CA GLU A 85 -6.65 -7.73 -21.45
C GLU A 85 -5.89 -8.00 -22.75
N SER A 86 -4.56 -7.94 -22.71
CA SER A 86 -3.69 -8.25 -23.86
C SER A 86 -3.81 -9.70 -24.30
N GLU A 87 -3.86 -10.65 -23.35
CA GLU A 87 -4.04 -12.07 -23.66
C GLU A 87 -5.41 -12.36 -24.28
N LEU A 88 -6.48 -11.78 -23.73
CA LEU A 88 -7.82 -11.89 -24.30
C LEU A 88 -7.89 -11.32 -25.72
N ALA A 89 -7.26 -10.18 -25.97
CA ALA A 89 -7.22 -9.57 -27.30
C ALA A 89 -6.49 -10.47 -28.31
N ARG A 90 -5.34 -11.04 -27.93
CA ARG A 90 -4.60 -12.00 -28.77
C ARG A 90 -5.46 -13.22 -29.13
N ARG A 91 -6.18 -13.78 -28.17
CA ARG A 91 -7.04 -14.96 -28.40
C ARG A 91 -8.27 -14.68 -29.27
N ARG A 92 -8.77 -13.45 -29.31
CA ARG A 92 -9.89 -13.05 -30.17
C ARG A 92 -9.48 -12.75 -31.61
N ALA A 93 -8.19 -12.50 -31.85
CA ALA A 93 -7.64 -12.15 -33.16
C ALA A 93 -7.04 -13.35 -33.92
N ALA A 94 -7.01 -14.54 -33.30
CA ALA A 94 -6.59 -15.81 -33.89
C ALA A 94 -7.81 -16.65 -34.26
#